data_AF-A0A923ZGF0-F1
#
_entry.id   AF-A0A923ZGF0-F1
#
_cell.length_a   1.000
_cell.length_b   1.000
_cell.length_c   1.000
_cell.angle_alpha   90.00
_cell.angle_beta   90.00
_cell.angle_gamma   90.00
#
_symmetry.space_group_name_H-M   'P 1'
#
loop_
_entity.id
_entity.type
_entity.pdbx_description
1 polymer ?
#
loop_
_entity_poly.entity_id
_entity_poly.type
_entity_poly.pdbx_seq_one_letter_code
_entity_poly.pdbx_strand_id
1 'polypeptide(L)'
;MLLFGIKGDGYLFLGSGENPMPISQHLQVINKKWKLYKNMETKRTINFDGFSLPQMIDIKDKTAVSFRENTSQNMNTTLAEAVNTPIINDLEYLAVCIDENNHVVKTYGDTTKYLLQKNVNLNLAQLLPRPLAVAFNALSINAKKPGSKASILAIKIKYNEAVIDVSLSVRPLILKQA
;
A
#
# COMPACT_ATOMS: atom_id res chain seq x y z
N MET A 1 2.67 22.98 0.12
CA MET A 1 1.36 23.03 0.79
C MET A 1 1.61 22.73 2.27
N LEU A 2 1.13 23.55 3.21
CA LEU A 2 1.43 23.40 4.65
C LEU A 2 0.28 22.67 5.34
N LEU A 3 0.54 21.47 5.86
CA LEU A 3 -0.41 20.67 6.64
C LEU A 3 0.07 20.62 8.09
N PHE A 4 -0.84 20.88 9.04
CA PHE A 4 -0.51 20.90 10.47
C PHE A 4 -1.70 20.39 11.27
N GLY A 5 -1.41 19.68 12.35
CA GLY A 5 -2.41 19.26 13.34
C GLY A 5 -2.22 20.07 14.61
N ILE A 6 -3.14 20.98 14.89
CA ILE A 6 -3.12 21.79 16.11
C ILE A 6 -4.49 21.73 16.78
N LYS A 7 -4.50 21.67 18.11
CA LYS A 7 -5.72 21.71 18.91
C LYS A 7 -6.38 23.10 18.76
N GLY A 8 -7.69 23.17 18.97
CA GLY A 8 -8.39 24.46 19.14
C GLY A 8 -7.70 25.29 20.23
N ASP A 9 -7.62 26.61 20.00
CA ASP A 9 -6.90 27.58 20.82
C ASP A 9 -5.37 27.38 20.93
N GLY A 10 -4.79 26.41 20.22
CA GLY A 10 -3.35 26.19 20.18
C GLY A 10 -2.58 27.27 19.41
N TYR A 11 -1.29 27.40 19.69
CA TYR A 11 -0.38 28.32 19.00
C TYR A 11 0.47 27.64 17.95
N LEU A 12 0.49 28.21 16.75
CA LEU A 12 1.30 27.77 15.60
C LEU A 12 2.45 28.76 15.39
N PHE A 13 3.67 28.23 15.42
CA PHE A 13 4.89 28.95 15.06
C PHE A 13 5.36 28.45 13.71
N LEU A 14 5.67 29.38 12.79
CA LEU A 14 6.16 29.03 11.46
C LEU A 14 7.63 29.41 11.29
N GLY A 15 8.38 28.55 10.61
CA GLY A 15 9.78 28.79 10.24
C GLY A 15 9.94 29.83 9.13
N SER A 16 11.19 30.25 8.87
CA SER A 16 11.50 31.28 7.87
C SER A 16 11.02 30.95 6.45
N GLY A 17 11.05 29.67 6.05
CA GLY A 17 10.59 29.19 4.75
C GLY A 17 9.11 28.82 4.67
N GLU A 18 8.38 28.81 5.79
CA GLU A 18 6.98 28.42 5.84
C GLU A 18 6.07 29.64 5.66
N ASN A 19 4.99 29.46 4.88
CA ASN A 19 4.05 30.51 4.53
C ASN A 19 2.63 30.17 5.05
N PRO A 20 2.01 31.05 5.86
CA PRO A 20 0.66 30.83 6.43
C PRO A 20 -0.48 31.03 5.43
N MET A 21 -0.24 31.58 4.23
CA MET A 21 -1.29 31.98 3.28
C MET A 21 -2.33 30.88 2.96
N PRO A 22 -1.96 29.59 2.81
CA PRO A 22 -2.94 28.53 2.53
C PRO A 22 -3.89 28.21 3.71
N ILE A 23 -3.58 28.72 4.90
CA ILE A 23 -4.22 28.33 6.17
C ILE A 23 -4.64 29.54 7.00
N SER A 24 -4.42 30.76 6.48
CA SER A 24 -4.60 32.02 7.21
C SER A 24 -6.06 32.31 7.57
N GLN A 25 -7.02 31.73 6.86
CA GLN A 25 -8.46 31.92 7.11
C GLN A 25 -8.90 31.37 8.48
N HIS A 26 -8.17 30.40 9.03
CA HIS A 26 -8.51 29.72 10.28
C HIS A 26 -7.56 30.10 11.44
N LEU A 27 -6.66 31.04 11.18
CA LEU A 27 -5.60 31.43 12.10
C LEU A 27 -5.69 32.91 12.44
N GLN A 28 -5.75 33.23 13.73
CA GLN A 28 -5.59 34.58 14.21
C GLN A 28 -4.10 34.95 14.27
N VAL A 29 -3.74 36.10 13.71
CA VAL A 29 -2.35 36.59 13.75
C VAL A 29 -2.08 37.21 15.13
N ILE A 30 -1.17 36.60 15.89
CA ILE A 30 -0.73 37.13 17.19
C ILE A 30 0.50 38.01 17.03
N ASN A 31 1.50 37.55 16.25
CA ASN A 31 2.70 38.34 15.97
C ASN A 31 3.29 38.03 14.60
N LYS A 32 3.26 39.01 13.68
CA LYS A 32 3.80 38.87 12.33
C LYS A 32 5.32 38.74 12.29
N LYS A 33 6.05 39.47 13.16
CA LYS A 33 7.51 39.46 13.20
C LYS A 33 8.06 38.08 13.63
N TRP A 34 7.31 37.38 14.49
CA TRP A 34 7.67 36.07 15.02
C TRP A 34 6.92 34.92 14.32
N LYS A 35 6.12 35.23 13.29
CA LYS A 35 5.24 34.27 12.60
C LYS A 35 4.43 33.41 13.58
N LEU A 36 3.85 34.05 14.60
CA LEU A 36 3.04 33.42 15.63
C LEU A 36 1.55 33.61 15.35
N TYR A 37 0.84 32.50 15.32
CA TYR A 37 -0.59 32.43 15.01
C TYR A 37 -1.32 31.61 16.07
N LYS A 38 -2.59 31.91 16.31
CA LYS A 38 -3.47 31.13 17.18
C LYS A 38 -4.55 30.46 16.35
N ASN A 39 -4.76 29.16 16.57
CA ASN A 39 -5.82 28.42 15.92
C ASN A 39 -7.17 28.75 16.56
N MET A 40 -8.13 29.18 15.74
CA MET A 40 -9.48 29.53 16.20
C MET A 40 -10.48 28.39 16.00
N GLU A 41 -10.12 27.32 15.30
CA GLU A 41 -11.02 26.20 15.02
C GLU A 41 -10.78 24.99 15.91
N THR A 42 -11.85 24.48 16.51
CA THR A 42 -11.80 23.31 17.40
C THR A 42 -11.79 21.98 16.64
N LYS A 43 -12.26 21.96 15.38
CA LYS A 43 -12.30 20.79 14.51
C LYS A 43 -12.15 21.22 13.05
N ARG A 44 -11.00 20.94 12.44
CA ARG A 44 -10.77 21.17 11.02
C ARG A 44 -11.01 19.87 10.25
N THR A 45 -11.84 19.91 9.22
CA THR A 45 -11.93 18.82 8.24
C THR A 45 -10.65 18.86 7.40
N ILE A 46 -9.80 17.83 7.54
CA ILE A 46 -8.56 17.72 6.78
C ILE A 46 -8.93 17.23 5.38
N ASN A 47 -8.86 18.11 4.36
CA ASN A 47 -8.94 17.68 2.97
C ASN A 47 -7.58 17.13 2.53
N PHE A 48 -7.55 15.84 2.23
CA PHE A 48 -6.37 15.13 1.72
C PHE A 48 -6.23 15.19 0.19
N ASP A 49 -6.98 16.07 -0.50
CA ASP A 49 -6.99 16.15 -1.98
C ASP A 49 -5.59 16.36 -2.60
N GLY A 50 -4.64 16.93 -1.84
CA GLY A 50 -3.25 17.10 -2.29
C GLY A 50 -2.36 15.85 -2.21
N PHE A 51 -2.87 14.71 -1.75
CA PHE A 51 -2.20 13.40 -1.81
C PHE A 51 -2.69 12.54 -2.97
N SER A 52 -3.47 13.12 -3.88
CA SER A 52 -3.86 12.42 -5.10
C SER A 52 -2.61 12.14 -5.94
N LEU A 53 -2.42 10.87 -6.31
CA LEU A 53 -1.52 10.47 -7.39
C LEU A 53 -1.78 11.38 -8.59
N PRO A 54 -0.76 11.85 -9.33
CA PRO A 54 -0.99 12.65 -10.53
C PRO A 54 -1.88 11.85 -11.49
N GLN A 55 -3.15 12.20 -11.57
CA GLN A 55 -4.01 11.74 -12.64
C GLN A 55 -3.42 12.33 -13.91
N MET A 56 -3.03 11.45 -14.85
CA MET A 56 -2.70 11.87 -16.20
C MET A 56 -3.93 12.56 -16.77
N ILE A 57 -3.87 13.88 -16.85
CA ILE A 57 -4.91 14.71 -17.43
C ILE A 57 -4.85 14.47 -18.94
N ASP A 58 -5.80 13.71 -19.47
CA ASP A 58 -6.16 13.82 -20.87
C ASP A 58 -7.66 14.13 -21.00
N ILE A 59 -7.90 15.37 -21.44
CA ILE A 59 -9.02 15.88 -22.23
C ILE A 59 -10.46 15.68 -21.66
N LYS A 60 -10.90 16.75 -20.99
CA LYS A 60 -12.06 17.60 -21.31
C LYS A 60 -13.49 16.99 -21.36
N ASP A 61 -14.27 17.48 -20.40
CA ASP A 61 -15.72 17.74 -20.40
C ASP A 61 -16.75 16.58 -20.28
N LYS A 62 -17.36 16.61 -19.09
CA LYS A 62 -18.77 16.35 -18.75
C LYS A 62 -19.24 14.92 -18.52
N THR A 63 -20.11 14.87 -17.50
CA THR A 63 -20.86 13.75 -16.93
C THR A 63 -20.05 12.80 -16.07
N ALA A 64 -20.53 12.62 -14.83
CA ALA A 64 -20.06 11.63 -13.87
C ALA A 64 -19.97 10.26 -14.55
N VAL A 65 -18.75 9.90 -14.96
CA VAL A 65 -18.43 8.53 -15.33
C VAL A 65 -18.22 7.85 -13.99
N SER A 66 -19.29 7.25 -13.47
CA SER A 66 -19.14 6.08 -12.62
C SER A 66 -18.06 5.23 -13.25
N PHE A 67 -17.11 4.74 -12.45
CA PHE A 67 -16.19 3.70 -12.88
C PHE A 67 -17.05 2.59 -13.49
N ARG A 68 -17.23 2.63 -14.81
CA ARG A 68 -17.71 1.52 -15.62
C ARG A 68 -16.51 0.62 -15.74
N GLU A 69 -16.11 0.08 -14.60
CA GLU A 69 -15.47 -1.21 -14.57
C GLU A 69 -16.48 -2.15 -15.23
N ASN A 70 -16.09 -2.68 -16.39
CA ASN A 70 -16.88 -3.58 -17.21
C ASN A 70 -17.65 -4.55 -16.30
N THR A 71 -18.96 -4.33 -16.15
CA THR A 71 -19.76 -4.96 -15.10
C THR A 71 -19.73 -6.50 -15.19
N SER A 72 -19.39 -7.05 -16.35
CA SER A 72 -19.17 -8.48 -16.59
C SER A 72 -17.79 -9.00 -16.17
N GLN A 73 -16.70 -8.23 -16.37
CA GLN A 73 -15.37 -8.58 -15.87
C GLN A 73 -15.31 -8.49 -14.35
N ASN A 74 -16.06 -7.54 -13.79
CA ASN A 74 -16.12 -7.23 -12.38
C ASN A 74 -16.81 -8.33 -11.55
N MET A 75 -17.88 -8.93 -12.07
CA MET A 75 -18.52 -10.07 -11.39
C MET A 75 -17.59 -11.29 -11.34
N ASN A 76 -16.83 -11.56 -12.40
CA ASN A 76 -15.91 -12.70 -12.45
C ASN A 76 -14.72 -12.51 -11.49
N THR A 77 -14.16 -11.31 -11.39
CA THR A 77 -13.11 -10.98 -10.42
C THR A 77 -13.63 -11.03 -8.99
N THR A 78 -14.82 -10.49 -8.74
CA THR A 78 -15.47 -10.50 -7.41
C THR A 78 -15.79 -11.92 -6.96
N LEU A 79 -16.31 -12.78 -7.85
CA LEU A 79 -16.58 -14.19 -7.54
C LEU A 79 -15.29 -14.96 -7.25
N ALA A 80 -14.25 -14.78 -8.07
CA ALA A 80 -12.96 -15.42 -7.85
C ALA A 80 -12.32 -15.00 -6.52
N GLU A 81 -12.46 -13.73 -6.11
CA GLU A 81 -12.02 -13.27 -4.79
C GLU A 81 -12.84 -13.87 -3.65
N ALA A 82 -14.17 -13.88 -3.80
CA ALA A 82 -15.08 -14.44 -2.79
C ALA A 82 -14.84 -15.94 -2.54
N VAL A 83 -14.39 -16.69 -3.56
CA VAL A 83 -14.07 -18.12 -3.43
C VAL A 83 -12.64 -18.33 -2.93
N ASN A 84 -11.64 -17.65 -3.50
CA ASN A 84 -10.24 -17.92 -3.16
C ASN A 84 -9.83 -17.41 -1.78
N THR A 85 -10.41 -16.29 -1.32
CA THR A 85 -10.08 -15.70 -0.01
C THR A 85 -10.36 -16.66 1.16
N PRO A 86 -11.58 -17.23 1.33
CA PRO A 86 -11.85 -18.16 2.42
C PRO A 86 -10.99 -19.43 2.32
N ILE A 87 -10.82 -20.01 1.13
CA ILE A 87 -10.01 -21.22 0.95
C ILE A 87 -8.56 -21.00 1.39
N ILE A 88 -7.96 -19.87 1.01
CA ILE A 88 -6.57 -19.56 1.36
C ILE A 88 -6.42 -19.29 2.87
N ASN A 89 -7.42 -18.64 3.47
CA ASN A 89 -7.44 -18.40 4.92
C ASN A 89 -7.56 -19.71 5.70
N ASP A 90 -8.45 -20.63 5.28
CA ASP A 90 -8.64 -21.95 5.92
C ASP A 90 -7.40 -22.84 5.81
N LEU A 91 -6.64 -22.71 4.73
CA LEU A 91 -5.36 -23.40 4.54
C LEU A 91 -4.19 -22.72 5.27
N GLU A 92 -4.41 -21.57 5.92
CA GLU A 92 -3.40 -20.70 6.54
C GLU A 92 -2.24 -20.31 5.60
N TYR A 93 -2.53 -20.22 4.30
CA TYR A 93 -1.54 -19.88 3.28
C TYR A 93 -1.53 -18.37 3.02
N LEU A 94 -0.38 -17.88 2.57
CA LEU A 94 -0.27 -16.57 1.95
C LEU A 94 0.10 -16.75 0.47
N ALA A 95 -0.76 -16.28 -0.42
CA ALA A 95 -0.47 -16.21 -1.84
C ALA A 95 -0.19 -14.77 -2.24
N VAL A 96 0.91 -14.56 -2.96
CA VAL A 96 1.34 -13.24 -3.44
C VAL A 96 1.58 -13.31 -4.94
N CYS A 97 0.86 -12.48 -5.69
CA CYS A 97 1.09 -12.26 -7.12
C CYS A 97 2.02 -11.06 -7.30
N ILE A 98 3.03 -11.21 -8.14
CA ILE A 98 4.03 -10.17 -8.42
C ILE A 98 4.14 -9.91 -9.92
N ASP A 99 4.55 -8.69 -10.27
CA ASP A 99 4.98 -8.33 -11.63
C ASP A 99 6.43 -8.79 -11.91
N GLU A 100 6.91 -8.51 -13.12
CA GLU A 100 8.28 -8.80 -13.56
C GLU A 100 9.38 -8.06 -12.77
N ASN A 101 9.02 -6.99 -12.06
CA ASN A 101 9.91 -6.19 -11.22
C ASN A 101 9.85 -6.60 -9.73
N ASN A 102 9.13 -7.68 -9.41
CA ASN A 102 8.84 -8.17 -8.07
C ASN A 102 7.95 -7.25 -7.23
N HIS A 103 7.20 -6.34 -7.84
CA HIS A 103 6.17 -5.57 -7.14
C HIS A 103 4.93 -6.43 -6.91
N VAL A 104 4.41 -6.38 -5.70
CA VAL A 104 3.16 -7.06 -5.32
C VAL A 104 1.99 -6.43 -6.06
N VAL A 105 1.31 -7.25 -6.86
CA VAL A 105 0.10 -6.89 -7.61
C VAL A 105 -1.15 -7.30 -6.84
N LYS A 106 -1.12 -8.46 -6.17
CA LYS A 106 -2.26 -8.99 -5.42
C LYS A 106 -1.82 -9.93 -4.31
N THR A 107 -2.58 -9.97 -3.21
CA THR A 107 -2.35 -10.86 -2.08
C THR A 107 -3.64 -11.55 -1.66
N TYR A 108 -3.51 -12.79 -1.18
CA TYR A 108 -4.58 -13.54 -0.54
C TYR A 108 -4.02 -14.18 0.74
N GLY A 109 -4.78 -14.16 1.83
CA GLY A 109 -4.32 -14.64 3.12
C GLY A 109 -3.75 -13.55 4.04
N ASP A 110 -3.29 -13.97 5.21
CA ASP A 110 -2.74 -13.07 6.23
C ASP A 110 -1.30 -12.66 5.90
N THR A 111 -1.11 -11.38 5.57
CA THR A 111 0.20 -10.79 5.29
C THR A 111 1.01 -10.51 6.55
N THR A 112 0.38 -10.33 7.71
CA THR A 112 1.05 -9.92 8.94
C THR A 112 1.95 -11.01 9.51
N LYS A 113 1.66 -12.28 9.20
CA LYS A 113 2.44 -13.45 9.62
C LYS A 113 3.76 -13.60 8.87
N TYR A 114 3.78 -13.27 7.58
CA TYR A 114 4.90 -13.59 6.69
C TYR A 114 5.61 -12.37 6.10
N LEU A 115 4.97 -11.19 6.10
CA LEU A 115 5.55 -9.95 5.58
C LEU A 115 5.93 -8.99 6.70
N LEU A 116 7.02 -8.26 6.49
CA LEU A 116 7.45 -7.11 7.26
C LEU A 116 6.51 -5.93 6.97
N GLN A 117 5.96 -5.30 8.00
CA GLN A 117 5.11 -4.13 7.89
C GLN A 117 5.94 -2.88 7.54
N LYS A 118 6.36 -2.77 6.28
CA LYS A 118 7.03 -1.58 5.74
C LYS A 118 6.01 -0.75 4.96
N ASN A 119 5.60 0.36 5.56
CA ASN A 119 4.74 1.33 4.87
C ASN A 119 5.45 1.80 3.58
N VAL A 120 4.72 1.83 2.46
CA VAL A 120 5.14 2.36 1.13
C VAL A 120 5.95 1.40 0.23
N ASN A 121 6.33 0.20 0.67
CA ASN A 121 7.10 -0.70 -0.19
C ASN A 121 6.20 -1.72 -0.92
N LEU A 122 6.33 -1.83 -2.23
CA LEU A 122 5.64 -2.86 -3.03
C LEU A 122 6.55 -4.02 -3.42
N ASN A 123 7.87 -3.92 -3.26
CA ASN A 123 8.80 -4.96 -3.66
C ASN A 123 8.78 -6.13 -2.67
N LEU A 124 8.36 -7.32 -3.14
CA LEU A 124 8.16 -8.50 -2.30
C LEU A 124 9.44 -8.91 -1.56
N ALA A 125 10.60 -8.89 -2.21
CA ALA A 125 11.86 -9.27 -1.56
C ALA A 125 12.21 -8.34 -0.37
N GLN A 126 11.79 -7.08 -0.43
CA GLN A 126 12.00 -6.11 0.66
C GLN A 126 10.95 -6.20 1.76
N LEU A 127 9.77 -6.75 1.44
CA LEU A 127 8.68 -7.06 2.35
C LEU A 127 8.88 -8.39 3.08
N LEU A 128 9.79 -9.26 2.65
CA LEU A 128 10.02 -10.55 3.30
C LEU A 128 11.09 -10.47 4.41
N PRO A 129 10.95 -11.27 5.48
CA PRO A 129 12.06 -11.57 6.39
C PRO A 129 13.28 -12.08 5.61
N ARG A 130 14.49 -11.76 6.09
CA ARG A 130 15.74 -12.07 5.37
C ARG A 130 15.86 -13.52 4.89
N PRO A 131 15.53 -14.57 5.67
CA PRO A 131 15.59 -15.95 5.19
C PRO A 131 14.65 -16.22 4.00
N LEU A 132 13.42 -15.68 4.06
CA LEU A 132 12.45 -15.81 2.97
C LEU A 132 12.83 -15.00 1.74
N ALA A 133 13.41 -13.81 1.91
CA ALA A 133 13.87 -12.99 0.78
C ALA A 133 14.99 -13.70 -0.02
N VAL A 134 15.93 -14.35 0.66
CA VAL A 134 17.00 -15.14 0.02
C VAL A 134 16.40 -16.33 -0.73
N ALA A 135 15.52 -17.09 -0.08
CA ALA A 135 14.85 -18.22 -0.71
C ALA A 135 14.02 -17.79 -1.93
N PHE A 136 13.25 -16.70 -1.80
CA PHE A 136 12.45 -16.12 -2.88
C PHE A 136 13.32 -15.77 -4.10
N ASN A 137 14.42 -15.03 -3.92
CA ASN A 137 15.29 -14.65 -5.02
C ASN A 137 15.88 -15.87 -5.75
N ALA A 138 16.32 -16.89 -5.00
CA ALA A 138 16.82 -18.13 -5.59
C ALA A 138 15.72 -18.89 -6.36
N LEU A 139 14.53 -19.00 -5.78
CA LEU A 139 13.39 -19.66 -6.40
C LEU A 139 12.91 -18.93 -7.66
N SER A 140 12.85 -17.60 -7.64
CA SER A 140 12.43 -16.78 -8.79
C SER A 140 13.38 -16.91 -9.98
N ILE A 141 14.68 -17.05 -9.75
CA ILE A 141 15.65 -17.34 -10.82
C ILE A 141 15.39 -18.72 -11.43
N ASN A 142 15.13 -19.73 -10.60
CA ASN A 142 14.89 -21.10 -11.04
C ASN A 142 13.53 -21.28 -11.72
N ALA A 143 12.52 -20.52 -11.29
CA ALA A 143 11.15 -20.60 -11.79
C ALA A 143 10.95 -19.96 -13.17
N LYS A 144 11.96 -19.36 -13.80
CA LYS A 144 11.81 -18.64 -15.09
C LYS A 144 11.27 -19.50 -16.25
N LYS A 145 11.27 -20.83 -16.14
CA LYS A 145 10.70 -21.71 -17.16
C LYS A 145 9.17 -21.82 -16.98
N PRO A 146 8.36 -21.59 -18.02
CA PRO A 146 6.92 -21.78 -17.99
C PRO A 146 6.53 -23.13 -17.39
N GLY A 147 5.62 -23.13 -16.41
CA GLY A 147 5.13 -24.36 -15.77
C GLY A 147 6.05 -24.98 -14.71
N SER A 148 7.26 -24.45 -14.50
CA SER A 148 8.13 -24.93 -13.42
C SER A 148 7.70 -24.35 -12.07
N LYS A 149 7.37 -25.23 -11.12
CA LYS A 149 7.23 -24.87 -9.70
C LYS A 149 8.58 -25.09 -9.03
N ALA A 150 9.12 -24.05 -8.41
CA ALA A 150 10.29 -24.16 -7.55
C ALA A 150 9.85 -23.98 -6.10
N SER A 151 10.32 -24.83 -5.17
CA SER A 151 9.95 -24.73 -3.76
C SER A 151 11.09 -25.09 -2.82
N ILE A 152 11.10 -24.44 -1.66
CA ILE A 152 11.96 -24.75 -0.51
C ILE A 152 11.06 -24.94 0.71
N LEU A 153 11.33 -25.99 1.48
CA LEU A 153 10.59 -26.33 2.69
C LEU A 153 11.39 -25.92 3.94
N ALA A 154 10.69 -25.79 5.07
CA ALA A 154 11.28 -25.61 6.40
C ALA A 154 12.25 -24.41 6.54
N ILE A 155 11.88 -23.25 5.99
CA ILE A 155 12.62 -22.00 6.15
C ILE A 155 12.29 -21.42 7.53
N LYS A 156 13.31 -21.29 8.38
CA LYS A 156 13.16 -20.73 9.72
C LYS A 156 12.99 -19.21 9.65
N ILE A 157 11.88 -18.70 10.18
CA ILE A 157 11.67 -17.27 10.41
C ILE A 157 11.27 -16.98 11.85
N LYS A 158 11.56 -15.76 12.31
CA LYS A 158 11.12 -15.27 13.60
C LYS A 158 9.75 -14.61 13.46
N TYR A 159 8.77 -15.04 14.25
CA TYR A 159 7.43 -14.47 14.33
C TYR A 159 6.97 -14.43 15.79
N ASN A 160 6.58 -13.25 16.29
CA ASN A 160 6.13 -13.02 17.68
C ASN A 160 6.98 -13.78 18.73
N GLU A 161 8.31 -13.61 18.66
CA GLU A 161 9.32 -14.24 19.54
C GLU A 161 9.56 -15.74 19.34
N ALA A 162 8.71 -16.45 18.62
CA ALA A 162 8.91 -17.84 18.23
C ALA A 162 9.68 -17.98 16.91
N VAL A 163 10.33 -19.12 16.72
CA VAL A 163 10.87 -19.54 15.42
C VAL A 163 9.89 -20.53 14.80
N ILE A 164 9.39 -20.20 13.62
CA ILE A 164 8.48 -21.08 12.86
C ILE A 164 9.15 -21.54 11.57
N ASP A 165 8.78 -22.73 11.12
CA ASP A 165 9.22 -23.29 9.84
C ASP A 165 8.18 -22.96 8.76
N VAL A 166 8.62 -22.31 7.68
CA VAL A 166 7.77 -21.86 6.58
C VAL A 166 8.19 -22.50 5.27
N SER A 167 7.21 -22.95 4.48
CA SER A 167 7.45 -23.46 3.14
C SER A 167 7.15 -22.37 2.11
N LEU A 168 8.05 -22.17 1.15
CA LEU A 168 7.91 -21.17 0.10
C LEU A 168 7.95 -21.85 -1.27
N SER A 169 7.02 -21.48 -2.16
CA SER A 169 7.04 -21.92 -3.55
C SER A 169 6.75 -20.77 -4.51
N VAL A 170 7.46 -20.76 -5.64
CA VAL A 170 7.31 -19.77 -6.72
C VAL A 170 6.91 -20.51 -8.00
N ARG A 171 5.93 -19.97 -8.71
CA ARG A 171 5.43 -20.51 -9.98
C ARG A 171 5.14 -19.35 -10.94
N PRO A 172 5.57 -19.43 -12.22
CA PRO A 172 5.16 -18.46 -13.23
C PRO A 172 3.66 -18.52 -13.48
N LEU A 173 3.04 -17.34 -13.53
CA LEU A 173 1.66 -17.18 -13.94
C LEU A 173 1.63 -16.67 -15.37
N ILE A 174 1.05 -17.45 -16.28
CA ILE A 174 0.82 -17.03 -17.67
C ILE A 174 -0.67 -16.75 -17.81
N LEU A 175 -1.02 -15.48 -18.01
CA LEU A 175 -2.36 -15.08 -18.36
C LEU A 175 -2.48 -15.19 -19.88
N LYS A 176 -3.30 -16.11 -20.38
CA LYS A 176 -3.68 -16.10 -21.79
C LYS A 176 -4.59 -14.88 -21.99
N GLN A 177 -4.20 -13.94 -22.84
CA GLN A 177 -5.13 -12.92 -23.33
C GLN A 177 -6.20 -13.65 -24.13
N ALA A 178 -7.46 -13.47 -23.74
CA ALA A 178 -8.63 -14.01 -24.42
C ALA A 178 -8.93 -13.23 -25.69
#